data_AF-A0A193H8B5-F1
#
_entry.id   AF-A0A193H8B5-F1
#
_cell.length_a   1.000
_cell.length_b   1.000
_cell.length_c   1.000
_cell.angle_alpha   90.00
_cell.angle_beta   90.00
_cell.angle_gamma   90.00
#
_symmetry.space_group_name_H-M   'P 1'
#
loop_
_entity.id
_entity.type
_entity.pdbx_description
1 polymer ?
#
loop_
_entity_poly.entity_id
_entity_poly.type
_entity_poly.pdbx_seq_one_letter_code
_entity_poly.pdbx_strand_id
1 'polypeptide(L)' 'LSKIREEFPDRMMATYSVMPSPKVSDTVVEPYNATLSLNQLVENSDETFCIDNEALYDIYERTL' A
#
# COMPACT_ATOMS: atom_id res chain seq x y z
N LEU A 1 -5.82 11.38 -0.52
CA LEU A 1 -4.84 11.61 0.56
C LEU A 1 -4.54 13.10 0.69
N SER A 2 -4.04 13.74 -0.38
CA SER A 2 -3.79 15.20 -0.41
C SER A 2 -4.94 16.06 0.12
N LYS A 3 -6.16 15.91 -0.42
CA LYS A 3 -7.33 16.68 0.06
C LYS A 3 -7.64 16.51 1.55
N ILE A 4 -7.47 15.30 2.09
CA ILE A 4 -7.74 15.02 3.51
C ILE A 4 -6.66 15.67 4.37
N ARG A 5 -5.40 15.65 3.91
CA ARG A 5 -4.29 16.32 4.60
C ARG A 5 -4.42 17.84 4.55
N GLU A 6 -4.96 18.39 3.47
CA GLU A 6 -5.29 19.81 3.34
C GLU A 6 -6.43 20.22 4.29
N GLU A 7 -7.49 19.42 4.39
CA GLU A 7 -8.63 19.71 5.27
C GLU A 7 -8.32 19.50 6.76
N PHE A 8 -7.43 18.56 7.10
CA PHE A 8 -7.10 18.19 8.47
C PHE A 8 -5.58 18.09 8.69
N PRO A 9 -4.83 19.20 8.61
CA PRO A 9 -3.36 19.17 8.69
C PRO A 9 -2.81 18.73 10.05
N ASP A 10 -3.59 18.93 11.12
CA ASP A 10 -3.17 18.60 12.49
C ASP A 10 -3.51 17.15 12.91
N ARG A 11 -4.05 16.35 11.99
CA ARG A 11 -4.46 14.96 12.27
C ARG A 11 -3.46 13.99 11.67
N MET A 12 -3.02 13.03 12.49
CA MET A 12 -2.17 11.94 12.03
C MET A 12 -2.92 11.07 11.01
N MET A 13 -2.29 10.82 9.86
CA MET A 13 -2.83 10.00 8.78
C MET A 13 -2.06 8.70 8.66
N ALA A 14 -2.70 7.60 9.07
CA ALA A 14 -2.19 6.26 8.87
C ALA A 14 -2.89 5.59 7.67
N THR A 15 -2.14 4.87 6.86
CA THR A 15 -2.67 4.11 5.72
C THR A 15 -2.31 2.64 5.84
N TYR A 16 -3.18 1.78 5.32
CA TYR A 16 -2.95 0.33 5.23
C TYR A 16 -2.94 -0.03 3.75
N SER A 17 -1.75 -0.24 3.19
CA SER A 17 -1.52 -0.38 1.76
C SER A 17 -1.13 -1.80 1.41
N VAL A 18 -1.93 -2.42 0.54
CA VAL A 18 -1.64 -3.75 0.01
C VAL A 18 -0.62 -3.63 -1.11
N MET A 19 0.52 -4.30 -0.95
CA MET A 19 1.58 -4.32 -1.94
C MET A 19 1.28 -5.40 -3.00
N PRO A 20 1.52 -5.11 -4.28
CA PRO A 20 1.26 -6.07 -5.35
C PRO A 20 2.22 -7.25 -5.27
N SER A 21 1.75 -8.43 -5.69
CA SER A 21 2.60 -9.61 -5.84
C SER A 21 2.37 -10.26 -7.21
N PRO A 22 3.43 -10.55 -7.98
CA PRO A 22 3.32 -11.22 -9.28
C PRO A 22 2.84 -12.67 -9.18
N LYS A 23 2.86 -13.27 -7.98
CA LYS A 23 2.33 -14.62 -7.73
C LYS A 23 0.82 -14.64 -7.52
N VAL A 24 0.25 -13.51 -7.11
CA VAL A 24 -1.15 -13.39 -6.67
C VAL A 24 -1.99 -12.58 -7.68
N SER A 25 -1.37 -11.77 -8.54
CA SER A 25 -2.08 -10.94 -9.51
C SER A 25 -1.55 -11.07 -10.94
N ASP A 26 -2.48 -11.16 -11.90
CA ASP A 26 -2.22 -11.19 -13.35
C ASP A 26 -2.09 -9.79 -13.98
N THR A 27 -2.22 -8.72 -13.19
CA THR A 27 -2.25 -7.35 -13.72
C THR A 27 -0.84 -6.78 -13.94
N VAL A 28 -0.37 -6.77 -15.18
CA VAL A 28 0.98 -6.30 -15.56
C VAL A 28 1.26 -4.82 -15.24
N VAL A 29 0.22 -4.00 -15.01
CA VAL A 29 0.36 -2.56 -14.71
C VAL A 29 0.46 -2.25 -13.21
N GLU A 30 0.33 -3.25 -12.34
CA GLU A 30 0.41 -3.07 -10.89
C GLU A 30 1.71 -2.42 -10.40
N PRO A 31 2.91 -2.79 -10.91
CA PRO A 31 4.14 -2.16 -10.46
C PRO A 31 4.16 -0.65 -10.75
N TYR A 32 3.58 -0.22 -11.87
CA TYR A 32 3.47 1.20 -12.21
C TYR A 32 2.51 1.93 -11.26
N ASN A 33 1.35 1.34 -11.01
CA ASN A 33 0.34 1.92 -10.11
C ASN A 33 0.86 2.00 -8.66
N ALA A 34 1.55 0.96 -8.20
CA ALA A 34 2.16 0.92 -6.88
C ALA A 34 3.25 1.97 -6.74
N THR A 35 4.13 2.12 -7.74
CA THR A 35 5.19 3.14 -7.73
C THR A 35 4.62 4.56 -7.68
N LEU A 36 3.59 4.84 -8.49
CA LEU A 36 2.93 6.15 -8.49
C LEU A 36 2.23 6.42 -7.16
N SER A 37 1.54 5.42 -6.61
CA SER A 37 0.83 5.54 -5.33
C SER A 37 1.78 5.69 -4.15
N LEU A 38 2.94 5.03 -4.18
CA LEU A 38 3.98 5.13 -3.16
C LEU A 38 4.49 6.57 -3.01
N ASN A 39 4.74 7.27 -4.13
CA ASN A 39 5.13 8.68 -4.07
C ASN A 39 4.07 9.53 -3.35
N GLN A 40 2.78 9.29 -3.63
CA GLN A 40 1.69 9.98 -2.94
C GLN A 40 1.61 9.64 -1.44
N LEU A 41 1.89 8.40 -1.06
CA LEU A 41 1.89 7.96 0.33
C LEU A 41 3.04 8.58 1.14
N VAL A 42 4.24 8.66 0.54
CA VAL A 42 5.42 9.29 1.15
C VAL A 42 5.18 10.76 1.46
N GLU A 43 4.45 11.46 0.60
CA GLU A 43 4.20 12.90 0.76
C GLU A 43 3.03 13.20 1.70
N ASN A 44 2.03 12.30 1.78
CA ASN A 44 0.75 12.63 2.41
C ASN A 44 0.38 11.77 3.63
N SER A 45 1.05 10.65 3.87
CA SER A 45 0.81 9.84 5.08
C SER A 45 1.91 10.05 6.11
N ASP A 46 1.55 9.98 7.39
CA ASP A 46 2.51 9.99 8.49
C ASP A 46 2.96 8.57 8.84
N GLU A 47 2.10 7.58 8.59
CA GLU A 47 2.40 6.16 8.74
C GLU A 47 1.75 5.35 7.62
N THR A 48 2.46 4.35 7.09
CA THR A 48 1.93 3.41 6.10
C THR A 48 2.28 1.98 6.52
N PHE A 49 1.26 1.17 6.75
CA PHE A 49 1.38 -0.26 6.94
C PHE A 49 1.41 -0.96 5.59
N CYS A 50 2.57 -1.49 5.21
CA CYS A 50 2.75 -2.25 3.99
C CYS A 50 2.33 -3.71 4.21
N ILE A 51 1.21 -4.11 3.61
CA ILE A 51 0.67 -5.46 3.65
C ILE A 51 1.11 -6.17 2.38
N ASP A 52 2.10 -7.05 2.49
CA ASP A 52 2.64 -7.78 1.33
C ASP A 52 1.77 -9.01 1.00
N ASN A 53 1.11 -8.99 -0.15
CA ASN A 53 0.31 -10.12 -0.63
C ASN A 53 1.15 -11.38 -0.85
N GLU A 54 2.44 -11.24 -1.21
CA GLU A 54 3.32 -12.39 -1.36
C GLU A 54 3.59 -13.05 -0.01
N ALA A 55 3.88 -12.24 1.01
CA ALA A 55 4.09 -12.74 2.37
C ALA A 55 2.81 -13.36 2.96
N LEU A 56 1.65 -12.76 2.70
CA LEU A 56 0.35 -13.32 3.12
C LEU A 56 0.08 -14.66 2.44
N TYR A 57 0.36 -14.77 1.13
CA TYR A 57 0.21 -16.00 0.39
C TYR A 57 1.18 -17.09 0.87
N ASP A 58 2.44 -16.73 1.14
CA ASP A 58 3.43 -17.64 1.72
C ASP A 58 3.00 -18.14 3.12
N ILE A 59 2.37 -17.31 3.94
CA ILE A 59 1.82 -17.73 5.25
C ILE A 59 0.67 -18.72 5.04
N TYR A 60 -0.25 -18.41 4.12
CA TYR A 60 -1.36 -19.29 3.78
C TYR A 60 -0.86 -20.67 3.33
N GLU A 61 0.07 -20.73 2.37
CA GLU A 61 0.57 -22.02 1.87
C GLU A 61 1.40 -22.81 2.87
N ARG A 62 2.12 -22.14 3.79
CA ARG A 62 3.03 -22.83 4.72
C ARG A 62 2.37 -23.21 6.05
N THR A 63 1.27 -22.55 6.42
CA THR A 63 0.73 -22.64 7.78
C THR A 63 -0.72 -23.15 7.83
N LEU A 64 -1.52 -22.88 6.80
CA LEU A 64 -2.90 -23.36 6.69
C LEU A 64 -2.99 -24.57 5.75
#